data_AF-A0A1Q4GT21-F1
#
_entry.id   AF-A0A1Q4GT21-F1
#
_cell.length_a   1.000
_cell.length_b   1.000
_cell.length_c   1.000
_cell.angle_alpha   90.00
_cell.angle_beta   90.00
_cell.angle_gamma   90.00
#
_symmetry.space_group_name_H-M   'P 1'
#
loop_
_entity.id
_entity.type
_entity.pdbx_description
1 polymer ?
#
loop_
_entity_poly.entity_id
_entity_poly.type
_entity_poly.pdbx_seq_one_letter_code
_entity_poly.pdbx_strand_id
1 'polypeptide(L)' 'MTESLLAGALNHLVRFQLTGCTHSAHVAAHLLDQIADRSDVDGDTRTLYGRMSAALEATRGNARHV' A
#
# COMPACT_ATOMS: atom_id res chain seq x y z
N MET A 1 -5.30 -5.18 16.33
CA MET A 1 -6.33 -4.82 15.31
C MET A 1 -5.64 -4.54 13.98
N THR A 2 -5.14 -5.57 13.30
CA THR A 2 -4.49 -5.44 11.97
C THR A 2 -5.54 -5.46 10.85
N GLU A 3 -6.70 -6.07 11.12
CA GLU A 3 -7.80 -6.27 10.18
C GLU A 3 -8.36 -4.95 9.63
N SER A 4 -8.51 -3.91 10.46
CA SER A 4 -9.00 -2.60 10.01
C SER A 4 -8.01 -1.90 9.07
N LEU A 5 -6.70 -2.00 9.34
CA LEU A 5 -5.66 -1.45 8.47
C LEU A 5 -5.60 -2.20 7.14
N LEU A 6 -5.69 -3.54 7.20
CA LEU A 6 -5.67 -4.39 6.01
C LEU A 6 -6.90 -4.13 5.13
N ALA A 7 -8.10 -4.04 5.72
CA ALA A 7 -9.32 -3.70 5.00
C ALA A 7 -9.23 -2.31 4.34
N GLY A 8 -8.66 -1.32 5.04
CA GLY A 8 -8.39 0.00 4.50
C GLY A 8 -7.41 -0.04 3.32
N ALA A 9 -6.28 -0.74 3.47
CA ALA A 9 -5.27 -0.89 2.43
C ALA A 9 -5.87 -1.56 1.18
N LEU A 10 -6.62 -2.65 1.35
CA LEU A 10 -7.31 -3.35 0.26
C LEU A 10 -8.35 -2.48 -0.44
N ASN A 11 -9.17 -1.72 0.30
CA ASN A 11 -10.13 -0.80 -0.30
C ASN A 11 -9.44 0.25 -1.18
N HIS A 12 -8.33 0.80 -0.72
CA HIS A 12 -7.55 1.77 -1.50
C HIS A 12 -6.84 1.13 -2.70
N LEU A 13 -6.33 -0.09 -2.57
CA LEU A 13 -5.77 -0.87 -3.69
C LEU A 13 -6.81 -1.12 -4.79
N VAL A 14 -8.00 -1.58 -4.42
CA VAL A 14 -9.09 -1.85 -5.37
C VAL A 14 -9.50 -0.56 -6.09
N ARG A 15 -9.66 0.54 -5.34
CA ARG A 15 -9.96 1.85 -5.94
C ARG A 15 -8.88 2.31 -6.90
N PHE A 16 -7.60 2.16 -6.54
CA PHE A 16 -6.50 2.48 -7.43
C PHE A 16 -6.54 1.64 -8.70
N GLN A 17 -6.72 0.32 -8.58
CA GLN A 17 -6.77 -0.58 -9.73
C GLN A 17 -7.90 -0.25 -10.70
N LEU A 18 -9.06 0.17 -10.18
CA LEU A 18 -10.23 0.49 -11.01
C LEU A 18 -10.20 1.89 -11.62
N THR A 19 -9.51 2.85 -10.98
CA THR A 19 -9.61 4.27 -11.35
C THR A 19 -8.29 4.91 -11.77
N GLY A 20 -7.15 4.27 -11.50
CA GLY A 20 -5.82 4.87 -11.62
C GLY A 20 -5.55 6.00 -10.63
N CYS A 21 -6.42 6.23 -9.62
CA CYS A 21 -6.27 7.33 -8.69
C CYS A 21 -5.00 7.19 -7.82
N THR A 22 -3.98 7.98 -8.13
CA THR A 22 -2.67 7.96 -7.46
C THR A 22 -2.74 8.29 -5.96
N HIS A 23 -3.74 9.08 -5.54
CA HIS A 23 -3.99 9.31 -4.12
C HIS A 23 -4.41 8.04 -3.39
N SER A 24 -5.22 7.18 -4.03
CA SER A 24 -5.60 5.89 -3.45
C SER A 24 -4.39 4.95 -3.36
N ALA A 25 -3.50 4.94 -4.36
CA ALA A 25 -2.24 4.19 -4.28
C ALA A 25 -1.37 4.64 -3.08
N HIS A 26 -1.26 5.96 -2.86
CA HIS A 26 -0.49 6.52 -1.75
C HIS A 26 -1.05 6.10 -0.38
N VAL A 27 -2.37 6.17 -0.20
CA VAL A 27 -2.99 5.75 1.05
C VAL A 27 -2.82 4.25 1.28
N ALA A 28 -2.96 3.43 0.22
CA ALA A 28 -2.67 2.00 0.31
C ALA A 28 -1.22 1.71 0.72
N ALA A 29 -0.23 2.37 0.09
CA ALA A 29 1.18 2.23 0.41
C ALA A 29 1.46 2.58 1.89
N HIS A 30 0.94 3.71 2.36
CA HIS A 30 1.10 4.13 3.74
C HIS A 30 0.50 3.15 4.76
N LEU A 31 -0.66 2.58 4.48
CA LEU A 31 -1.29 1.58 5.35
C LEU A 31 -0.50 0.26 5.35
N LEU A 32 0.06 -0.15 4.21
CA LEU A 32 0.92 -1.34 4.10
C LEU A 32 2.22 -1.17 4.90
N ASP A 33 2.84 0.01 4.87
CA ASP A 33 4.02 0.31 5.70
C ASP A 33 3.69 0.24 7.19
N GLN A 34 2.55 0.82 7.61
CA GLN A 34 2.10 0.73 9.00
C GLN A 34 1.85 -0.71 9.46
N ILE A 35 1.36 -1.59 8.58
CA ILE A 35 1.19 -3.01 8.91
C ILE A 35 2.56 -3.69 9.00
N ALA A 36 3.47 -3.42 8.05
CA ALA A 36 4.80 -4.00 8.00
C ALA A 36 5.64 -3.67 9.25
N ASP A 37 5.49 -2.48 9.82
CA ASP A 37 6.21 -2.02 11.01
C ASP A 37 5.73 -2.69 12.31
N ARG A 38 4.62 -3.43 12.29
CA ARG A 38 4.13 -4.08 13.50
C ARG A 38 4.97 -5.31 13.87
N SER A 39 5.17 -5.50 15.17
CA SER A 39 5.93 -6.63 15.71
C SER A 39 5.21 -7.98 15.59
N ASP A 40 3.88 -7.97 15.44
CA ASP A 40 3.04 -9.17 15.25
C ASP A 40 3.02 -9.68 13.81
N VAL A 41 3.68 -8.99 12.87
CA VAL A 41 3.77 -9.38 11.47
C VAL A 41 5.06 -10.16 11.20
N ASP A 42 4.94 -11.30 10.53
CA ASP A 42 6.07 -12.15 10.18
C ASP A 42 6.99 -11.49 9.11
N GLY A 43 8.21 -12.02 8.97
CA GLY A 43 9.22 -11.45 8.08
C GLY A 43 8.85 -11.47 6.59
N ASP A 44 8.14 -12.51 6.15
CA ASP A 44 7.75 -12.66 4.75
C ASP A 44 6.64 -11.67 4.41
N THR A 45 5.62 -11.58 5.27
CA THR A 45 4.53 -10.60 5.14
C THR A 45 5.06 -9.16 5.19
N ARG A 46 5.99 -8.86 6.10
CA ARG A 46 6.65 -7.54 6.17
C ARG A 46 7.36 -7.19 4.86
N THR A 47 8.11 -8.14 4.31
CA THR A 47 8.83 -7.96 3.04
C THR A 47 7.85 -7.77 1.88
N LEU A 48 6.77 -8.55 1.85
CA LEU A 48 5.74 -8.46 0.81
C LEU A 48 5.05 -7.09 0.82
N TYR A 49 4.62 -6.61 1.99
CA TYR A 49 3.97 -5.31 2.13
C TYR A 49 4.90 -4.14 1.82
N GLY A 50 6.17 -4.19 2.24
CA GLY A 50 7.16 -3.19 1.86
C GLY A 50 7.42 -3.13 0.35
N ARG A 51 7.49 -4.28 -0.33
CA ARG A 51 7.63 -4.33 -1.80
C ARG A 51 6.42 -3.73 -2.51
N MET A 52 5.21 -4.06 -2.05
CA MET A 52 3.99 -3.51 -2.63
C MET A 52 3.89 -1.99 -2.41
N SER A 53 4.21 -1.51 -1.21
CA SER A 53 4.28 -0.08 -0.90
C SER A 53 5.22 0.66 -1.86
N ALA A 54 6.44 0.15 -2.05
CA ALA A 54 7.41 0.72 -2.99
C ALA A 54 6.89 0.75 -4.44
N ALA A 55 6.20 -0.30 -4.89
CA ALA A 55 5.62 -0.36 -6.24
C ALA A 55 4.49 0.67 -6.46
N LEU A 56 3.64 0.87 -5.45
CA LEU A 56 2.57 1.88 -5.47
C LEU A 56 3.15 3.30 -5.54
N GLU A 57 4.18 3.61 -4.75
CA GLU A 57 4.84 4.91 -4.78
C GLU A 57 5.59 5.17 -6.10
N ALA A 58 6.22 4.14 -6.68
CA ALA A 58 6.86 4.26 -7.99
C ALA A 58 5.86 4.65 -9.09
N THR A 59 4.63 4.14 -9.01
CA THR A 59 3.57 4.48 -9.97
C THR A 59 3.18 5.97 -9.89
N ARG A 60 3.23 6.56 -8.69
CA ARG A 60 3.03 8.00 -8.50
C ARG A 60 4.21 8.83 -9.04
N GLY A 61 5.43 8.34 -8.89
CA GLY A 61 6.63 8.97 -9.46
C GLY A 61 6.55 9.10 -10.98
N ASN A 62 6.08 8.05 -11.67
CA ASN A 62 5.87 8.07 -13.11
C ASN A 62 4.76 9.04 -13.55
N ALA A 63 3.67 9.16 -12.79
CA ALA A 63 2.58 10.10 -13.09
C ALA A 63 2.97 11.58 -12.96
N ARG A 64 4.06 11.90 -12.24
CA ARG A 64 4.59 13.27 -12.12
C ARG A 64 5.56 13.66 -13.23
N HIS A 65 5.94 12.71 -14.10
CA HIS A 65 6.92 12.92 -15.18
C HIS A 65 6.30 12.92 -16.59
N VAL A 66 4.97 12.91 -16.68
CA VAL A 66 4.17 13.02 -17.93
C VAL A 66 3.44 14.34 -17.96
#